data_AF-A0A2G6G3B5-F1
#
_entry.id   AF-A0A2G6G3B5-F1
#
_cell.length_a   1.000
_cell.length_b   1.000
_cell.length_c   1.000
_cell.angle_alpha   90.00
_cell.angle_beta   90.00
_cell.angle_gamma   90.00
#
_symmetry.space_group_name_H-M   'P 1'
#
loop_
_entity.id
_entity.type
_entity.pdbx_description
1 polymer ?
#
loop_
_entity_poly.entity_id
_entity_poly.type
_entity_poly.pdbx_seq_one_letter_code
_entity_poly.pdbx_strand_id
1 'polypeptide(L)'
;MADELQQKDAFGQEDDMDFPLDDISPAPPPRDIDFILDIPLQITVELGRTRMRISDLLKLGQGSVIELGKLAGEPLEILVNDRLIARGDVVTVNEKYGVRITEIISPVERIEKLG
;
A
#
# COMPACT_ATOMS: atom_id res chain seq x y z
N MET A 1 22.34 87.84 19.63
CA MET A 1 23.16 86.61 19.54
C MET A 1 22.16 85.47 19.44
N ALA A 2 21.63 85.19 18.25
CA ALA A 2 22.27 84.45 17.15
C ALA A 2 22.53 82.99 17.59
N ASP A 3 22.08 81.93 16.92
CA ASP A 3 21.78 81.80 15.50
C ASP A 3 20.75 80.68 15.25
N GLU A 4 19.90 80.95 14.28
CA GLU A 4 19.12 79.99 13.50
C GLU A 4 20.05 79.52 12.37
N LEU A 5 20.35 78.22 12.26
CA LEU A 5 20.93 77.67 11.04
C LEU A 5 20.26 76.34 10.68
N GLN A 6 19.40 76.44 9.67
CA GLN A 6 18.91 75.37 8.81
C GLN A 6 20.05 74.74 7.99
N GLN A 7 19.66 73.73 7.20
CA GLN A 7 20.41 72.93 6.22
C GLN A 7 21.09 71.69 6.82
N LYS A 8 20.91 70.48 6.28
CA LYS A 8 20.87 70.19 4.85
C LYS A 8 20.42 68.73 4.61
N ASP A 9 19.41 68.58 3.78
CA ASP A 9 19.22 67.55 2.75
C ASP A 9 20.01 66.24 2.89
N ALA A 10 19.32 65.15 3.22
CA ALA A 10 19.55 63.83 2.63
C ALA A 10 18.43 62.86 3.06
N PHE A 11 17.23 63.01 2.48
CA PHE A 11 16.41 61.84 2.18
C PHE A 11 17.18 61.05 1.11
N GLY A 12 18.06 60.15 1.57
CA GLY A 12 18.88 59.30 0.73
C GLY A 12 18.40 57.86 0.83
N GLN A 13 17.90 57.36 -0.30
CA GLN A 13 17.66 55.97 -0.64
C GLN A 13 16.74 55.18 0.31
N GLU A 14 15.44 55.17 0.01
CA GLU A 14 14.70 53.92 0.12
C GLU A 14 15.35 52.98 -0.89
N ASP A 15 16.32 52.17 -0.45
CA ASP A 15 16.85 51.08 -1.24
C ASP A 15 15.67 50.13 -1.51
N ASP A 16 15.12 50.23 -2.72
CA ASP A 16 14.24 49.26 -3.35
C ASP A 16 14.95 47.90 -3.29
N MET A 17 14.78 47.21 -2.16
CA MET A 17 15.14 45.81 -2.00
C MET A 17 14.18 45.00 -2.86
N ASP A 18 14.48 44.97 -4.15
CA ASP A 18 13.85 44.14 -5.15
C ASP A 18 14.26 42.69 -4.86
N PHE A 19 13.55 42.05 -3.94
CA PHE A 19 13.65 40.62 -3.70
C PHE A 19 12.93 39.93 -4.87
N PRO A 20 13.64 39.26 -5.78
CA PRO A 20 12.97 38.53 -6.84
C PRO A 20 12.16 37.39 -6.19
N LEU A 21 10.83 37.51 -6.23
CA LEU A 21 9.89 36.49 -5.79
C LEU A 21 9.72 35.41 -6.89
N ASP A 22 10.82 34.87 -7.41
CA ASP A 22 10.78 33.83 -8.43
C ASP A 22 11.64 32.64 -7.98
N ASP A 23 11.13 31.88 -7.01
CA ASP A 23 11.08 30.41 -7.11
C ASP A 23 10.29 29.79 -5.94
N ILE A 24 8.99 30.12 -5.84
CA ILE A 24 8.08 29.19 -5.15
C ILE A 24 7.73 28.12 -6.18
N SER A 25 8.69 27.24 -6.46
CA SER A 25 8.40 26.01 -7.19
C SER A 25 7.28 25.31 -6.43
N PRO A 26 6.07 25.16 -7.00
CA PRO A 26 4.98 24.51 -6.31
C PRO A 26 5.48 23.10 -5.97
N ALA A 27 5.50 22.78 -4.68
CA ALA A 27 5.78 21.43 -4.22
C ALA A 27 4.95 20.48 -5.10
N PRO A 28 5.56 19.40 -5.64
CA PRO A 28 4.84 18.49 -6.52
C PRO A 28 3.52 18.11 -5.85
N PRO A 29 2.39 18.14 -6.59
CA PRO A 29 1.09 17.83 -6.00
C PRO A 29 1.21 16.50 -5.27
N PRO A 30 0.61 16.38 -4.07
CA PRO A 30 0.63 15.13 -3.33
C PRO A 30 0.20 14.05 -4.31
N ARG A 31 1.09 13.08 -4.57
CA ARG A 31 0.82 12.00 -5.54
C ARG A 31 -0.54 11.43 -5.16
N ASP A 32 -1.51 11.52 -6.08
CA ASP A 32 -2.90 11.15 -5.87
C ASP A 32 -2.97 9.65 -5.54
N ILE A 33 -2.77 9.33 -4.26
CA ILE A 33 -2.81 7.97 -3.73
C ILE A 33 -4.20 7.37 -3.97
N ASP A 34 -5.21 8.24 -4.06
CA ASP A 34 -6.61 7.92 -4.33
C ASP A 34 -6.78 7.09 -5.60
N PHE A 35 -5.98 7.34 -6.65
CA PHE A 35 -6.04 6.54 -7.88
C PHE A 35 -5.49 5.12 -7.70
N ILE A 36 -4.47 4.93 -6.85
CA ILE A 36 -3.87 3.62 -6.60
C ILE A 36 -4.80 2.73 -5.75
N LEU A 37 -5.63 3.35 -4.90
CA LEU A 37 -6.57 2.64 -4.03
C LEU A 37 -7.68 1.91 -4.81
N ASP A 38 -8.00 2.35 -6.02
CA ASP A 38 -9.06 1.79 -6.86
C ASP A 38 -8.58 0.65 -7.77
N ILE A 39 -7.29 0.28 -7.71
CA ILE A 39 -6.74 -0.79 -8.54
C ILE A 39 -7.30 -2.15 -8.06
N PRO A 40 -8.00 -2.91 -8.92
CA PRO A 40 -8.51 -4.22 -8.54
C PRO A 40 -7.35 -5.21 -8.33
N LEU A 41 -7.39 -5.94 -7.22
CA LEU A 41 -6.39 -6.94 -6.86
C LEU A 41 -6.99 -8.35 -6.83
N GLN A 42 -6.24 -9.33 -7.35
CA GLN A 42 -6.63 -10.73 -7.25
C GLN A 42 -6.25 -11.28 -5.88
N ILE A 43 -7.26 -11.73 -5.13
CA ILE A 43 -7.08 -12.41 -3.85
C ILE A 43 -7.25 -13.91 -4.06
N THR A 44 -6.25 -14.69 -3.63
CA THR A 44 -6.27 -16.15 -3.65
C THR A 44 -6.31 -16.66 -2.22
N VAL A 45 -7.28 -17.53 -1.90
CA VAL A 45 -7.33 -18.24 -0.61
C VAL A 45 -6.95 -19.68 -0.85
N GLU A 46 -5.91 -20.14 -0.18
CA GLU A 46 -5.40 -21.50 -0.35
C GLU A 46 -5.77 -22.40 0.84
N LEU A 47 -6.43 -23.52 0.51
CA LEU A 47 -6.65 -24.61 1.46
C LEU A 47 -5.32 -25.25 1.87
N GLY A 48 -4.43 -25.47 0.90
CA GLY A 48 -3.10 -26.03 1.13
C GLY A 48 -2.40 -26.39 -0.18
N ARG A 49 -1.12 -26.71 -0.08
CA ARG A 49 -0.27 -27.12 -1.20
C ARG A 49 0.27 -28.52 -0.94
N THR A 50 0.53 -29.26 -2.02
CA THR A 50 1.28 -30.52 -1.98
C THR A 50 2.15 -30.65 -3.22
N ARG A 51 3.16 -31.52 -3.17
CA ARG A 51 4.02 -31.82 -4.32
C ARG A 51 3.84 -33.29 -4.67
N MET A 52 3.64 -33.59 -5.95
CA MET A 52 3.53 -34.96 -6.46
C MET A 52 4.35 -35.14 -7.72
N ARG A 53 4.73 -36.38 -8.03
CA ARG A 53 5.42 -36.70 -9.28
C ARG A 53 4.42 -36.64 -10.44
N ILE A 54 4.92 -36.32 -11.63
CA ILE A 54 4.10 -36.31 -12.86
C ILE A 54 3.41 -37.67 -13.07
N SER A 55 4.10 -38.77 -12.75
CA SER A 55 3.54 -40.12 -12.83
C SER A 55 2.31 -40.35 -11.96
N ASP A 56 2.23 -39.67 -10.82
CA ASP A 56 1.12 -39.83 -9.88
C ASP A 56 -0.04 -38.91 -10.27
N LEU A 57 0.27 -37.71 -10.77
CA LEU A 57 -0.71 -36.79 -11.36
C LEU A 57 -1.49 -37.45 -12.51
N LEU A 58 -0.78 -38.15 -13.42
CA LEU A 58 -1.41 -38.81 -14.57
C LEU A 58 -2.29 -40.01 -14.20
N LYS A 59 -2.16 -40.54 -12.97
CA LYS A 59 -3.00 -41.64 -12.48
C LYS A 59 -4.27 -41.15 -11.78
N LEU A 60 -4.40 -39.84 -11.54
CA LEU A 60 -5.58 -39.29 -10.91
C LEU A 60 -6.80 -39.51 -11.79
N GLY A 61 -7.87 -39.97 -11.17
CA GLY A 61 -9.16 -40.19 -11.81
C GLY A 61 -10.29 -39.65 -10.94
N GLN A 62 -11.52 -39.88 -11.40
CA GLN A 62 -12.69 -39.56 -10.59
C GLN A 62 -12.64 -40.33 -9.27
N GLY A 63 -12.77 -39.61 -8.15
CA GLY A 63 -12.73 -40.18 -6.80
C GLY A 63 -11.34 -40.28 -6.18
N SER A 64 -10.27 -39.88 -6.88
CA SER A 64 -8.95 -39.76 -6.26
C SER A 64 -8.94 -38.65 -5.21
N VAL A 65 -8.36 -38.94 -4.05
CA VAL A 65 -8.17 -37.99 -2.94
C VAL A 65 -6.71 -37.57 -2.91
N ILE A 66 -6.46 -36.27 -2.86
CA ILE A 66 -5.11 -35.70 -2.76
C ILE A 66 -4.92 -35.18 -1.34
N GLU A 67 -3.93 -35.72 -0.65
CA GLU A 67 -3.53 -35.23 0.67
C GLU A 67 -2.72 -33.94 0.53
N LEU A 68 -3.14 -32.91 1.27
CA LEU A 68 -2.45 -31.64 1.36
C LEU A 68 -1.50 -31.63 2.56
N GLY A 69 -0.43 -30.85 2.50
CA GLY A 69 0.54 -30.76 3.59
C GLY A 69 0.06 -29.99 4.83
N LYS A 70 -1.20 -29.58 4.87
CA LYS A 70 -1.77 -28.71 5.91
C LYS A 70 -2.71 -29.51 6.82
N LEU A 71 -2.59 -29.33 8.13
CA LEU A 71 -3.46 -30.01 9.10
C LEU A 71 -4.87 -29.40 9.11
N ALA A 72 -5.87 -30.25 9.34
CA ALA A 72 -7.25 -29.81 9.49
C ALA A 72 -7.37 -28.89 10.73
N GLY A 73 -8.00 -27.73 10.54
CA GLY A 73 -8.18 -26.73 11.60
C GLY A 73 -7.11 -25.64 11.63
N GLU A 74 -6.06 -25.73 10.80
CA GLU A 74 -5.12 -24.62 10.64
C GLU A 74 -5.73 -23.47 9.80
N PRO A 75 -5.42 -22.21 10.13
CA PRO A 75 -5.97 -21.07 9.40
C PRO A 75 -5.47 -21.06 7.95
N LEU A 76 -6.38 -20.83 7.01
CA LEU A 76 -6.14 -20.68 5.57
C LEU A 76 -5.17 -19.55 5.26
N GLU A 77 -4.39 -19.71 4.21
CA GLU A 77 -3.49 -18.67 3.73
C GLU A 77 -4.22 -17.79 2.71
N ILE A 78 -4.10 -16.47 2.87
CA ILE A 78 -4.69 -15.47 1.97
C ILE A 78 -3.54 -14.74 1.30
N LEU A 79 -3.51 -14.85 -0.02
CA LEU A 79 -2.49 -14.27 -0.88
C LEU A 79 -3.10 -13.19 -1.76
N VAL A 80 -2.29 -12.17 -2.05
CA VAL A 80 -2.57 -11.22 -3.12
C VAL A 80 -1.35 -11.18 -4.02
N ASN A 81 -1.55 -11.31 -5.33
CA ASN A 81 -0.47 -11.39 -6.32
C ASN A 81 0.65 -12.36 -5.87
N ASP A 82 0.25 -13.56 -5.43
CA ASP A 82 1.13 -14.64 -4.93
C ASP A 82 1.94 -14.33 -3.66
N ARG A 83 1.64 -13.24 -2.96
CA ARG A 83 2.29 -12.89 -1.68
C ARG A 83 1.34 -13.10 -0.51
N LEU A 84 1.82 -13.78 0.53
CA LEU A 84 1.08 -13.98 1.78
C LEU A 84 0.88 -12.64 2.49
N ILE A 85 -0.39 -12.28 2.68
CA ILE A 85 -0.80 -11.04 3.33
C ILE A 85 -1.61 -11.27 4.61
N ALA A 86 -2.33 -12.39 4.70
CA ALA A 86 -3.21 -12.69 5.82
C ALA A 86 -3.39 -14.19 6.02
N ARG A 87 -3.90 -14.54 7.20
CA ARG A 87 -4.39 -15.86 7.56
C ARG A 87 -5.83 -15.74 8.03
N GLY A 88 -6.62 -16.81 7.87
CA GLY A 88 -8.00 -16.78 8.31
C GLY A 88 -8.70 -18.14 8.35
N ASP A 89 -9.79 -18.22 9.10
CA ASP A 89 -10.57 -19.44 9.21
C ASP A 89 -11.65 -19.49 8.12
N VAL A 90 -11.94 -20.69 7.62
CA VAL A 90 -13.11 -20.91 6.78
C VAL A 90 -14.37 -20.73 7.61
N VAL A 91 -15.30 -19.92 7.11
CA VAL A 91 -16.62 -19.70 7.70
C VAL A 91 -17.68 -19.90 6.62
N THR A 92 -18.91 -20.20 7.03
CA THR A 92 -20.05 -20.21 6.10
C THR A 92 -20.92 -19.01 6.40
N VAL A 93 -21.21 -18.20 5.39
CA VAL A 93 -22.07 -17.01 5.50
C VAL A 93 -23.10 -17.06 4.37
N ASN A 94 -24.39 -17.08 4.71
CA ASN A 94 -25.48 -17.17 3.73
C ASN A 94 -25.30 -18.34 2.75
N GLU A 95 -24.97 -19.53 3.26
CA GLU A 95 -24.70 -20.75 2.47
C GLU A 95 -23.51 -20.63 1.49
N LYS A 96 -22.71 -19.57 1.59
CA LYS A 96 -21.49 -19.38 0.82
C LYS A 96 -20.27 -19.56 1.72
N TYR A 97 -19.18 -20.06 1.13
CA TYR A 97 -17.89 -20.06 1.79
C TYR A 97 -17.39 -18.62 1.94
N GLY A 98 -16.89 -18.30 3.14
CA GLY A 98 -16.20 -17.06 3.46
C GLY A 98 -14.93 -17.37 4.24
N VAL A 99 -14.10 -16.35 4.43
CA VAL A 99 -12.89 -16.44 5.24
C VAL A 99 -12.90 -15.33 6.26
N ARG A 100 -12.81 -15.68 7.54
CA ARG A 100 -12.64 -14.72 8.63
C ARG A 100 -11.16 -14.51 8.86
N ILE A 101 -10.68 -13.29 8.63
CA ILE A 101 -9.28 -12.92 8.85
C ILE A 101 -8.96 -13.08 10.34
N THR A 102 -7.92 -13.85 10.65
CA THR A 102 -7.38 -14.04 12.01
C THR A 102 -6.12 -13.22 12.22
N GLU A 103 -5.25 -13.17 11.21
CA GLU A 103 -3.99 -12.42 11.24
C GLU A 103 -3.80 -11.70 9.90
N ILE A 104 -3.28 -10.47 9.92
CA ILE A 104 -3.02 -9.70 8.70
C ILE A 104 -1.84 -8.75 8.90
N ILE A 105 -1.00 -8.60 7.87
CA ILE A 105 0.13 -7.68 7.89
C ILE A 105 -0.31 -6.21 7.89
N SER A 106 0.57 -5.33 8.33
CA SER A 106 0.29 -3.89 8.45
C SER A 106 0.00 -3.26 7.07
N PRO A 107 -0.81 -2.19 6.99
CA PRO A 107 -1.11 -1.54 5.72
C PRO A 107 0.13 -1.05 4.95
N VAL A 108 1.15 -0.58 5.68
CA VAL A 108 2.43 -0.14 5.10
C VAL A 108 3.14 -1.31 4.43
N GLU A 109 3.23 -2.45 5.13
CA GLU A 109 3.82 -3.68 4.57
C GLU A 109 3.01 -4.25 3.39
N ARG A 110 1.69 -4.02 3.32
CA ARG A 110 0.89 -4.42 2.15
C ARG A 110 1.32 -3.64 0.92
N ILE A 111 1.51 -2.33 1.05
CA ILE A 111 1.92 -1.48 -0.08
C ILE A 111 3.35 -1.86 -0.52
N GLU A 112 4.27 -2.08 0.41
CA GLU A 112 5.62 -2.56 0.09
C GLU A 112 5.63 -3.95 -0.55
N LYS A 113 4.70 -4.82 -0.18
CA LYS A 113 4.57 -6.12 -0.83
C LYS A 113 3.89 -6.04 -2.19
N LEU A 114 3.19 -4.97 -2.54
CA LEU A 114 2.47 -4.86 -3.81
C LEU A 114 3.21 -4.01 -4.85
N GLY A 115 4.10 -3.11 -4.41
CA GLY A 115 5.09 -2.42 -5.25
C GLY A 115 6.31 -3.28 -5.55
#